data_AF-A0A965FR46-F1
#
_entry.id   AF-A0A965FR46-F1
#
_cell.length_a   1.000
_cell.length_b   1.000
_cell.length_c   1.000
_cell.angle_alpha   90.00
_cell.angle_beta   90.00
_cell.angle_gamma   90.00
#
_symmetry.space_group_name_H-M   'P 1'
#
loop_
_entity.id
_entity.type
_entity.pdbx_description
1 polymer ?
#
loop_
_entity_poly.entity_id
_entity_poly.type
_entity_poly.pdbx_seq_one_letter_code
_entity_poly.pdbx_strand_id
1 'polypeptide(L)'
;MATPNKLLFITEADTVELLKWPDVIACLAAAYAAPDEAAAVPPRVVARKEGAWLRVLAAMSSGKHMGAKIIARARTPQLSYLMPLWDRDTAELVCLLDAKHIT
;
A
#
# COMPACT_ATOMS: atom_id res chain seq x y z
N MET A 1 -18.15 -22.39 -10.15
CA MET A 1 -17.99 -20.92 -10.28
C MET A 1 -17.10 -20.49 -9.14
N ALA A 2 -16.02 -19.75 -9.39
CA ALA A 2 -15.20 -19.20 -8.30
C ALA A 2 -16.04 -18.21 -7.49
N THR A 3 -15.98 -18.28 -6.17
CA THR A 3 -16.64 -17.31 -5.29
C THR A 3 -16.10 -15.92 -5.63
N PRO A 4 -16.94 -14.91 -5.90
CA PRO A 4 -16.46 -13.56 -6.16
C PRO A 4 -15.63 -13.10 -4.97
N ASN A 5 -14.43 -12.60 -5.23
CA ASN A 5 -13.54 -12.15 -4.18
C ASN A 5 -14.14 -10.88 -3.56
N LYS A 6 -14.27 -10.87 -2.24
CA LYS A 6 -14.89 -9.73 -1.55
C LYS A 6 -13.86 -8.62 -1.40
N LEU A 7 -14.12 -7.45 -2.00
CA LEU A 7 -13.33 -6.25 -1.74
C LEU A 7 -13.35 -5.93 -0.24
N LEU A 8 -12.17 -5.89 0.36
CA LEU A 8 -11.98 -5.52 1.77
C LEU A 8 -11.76 -4.01 1.91
N PHE A 9 -12.37 -3.44 2.94
CA PHE A 9 -12.10 -2.09 3.41
C PHE A 9 -11.51 -2.20 4.81
N ILE A 10 -10.26 -1.80 4.98
CA ILE A 10 -9.53 -1.89 6.24
C ILE A 10 -9.31 -0.46 6.75
N THR A 11 -9.92 -0.13 7.87
CA THR A 11 -9.88 1.20 8.47
C THR A 11 -8.61 1.41 9.28
N GLU A 12 -8.38 2.66 9.73
CA GLU A 12 -7.31 2.96 10.67
C GLU A 12 -7.39 2.07 11.92
N ALA A 13 -8.59 1.91 12.48
CA ALA A 13 -8.82 1.09 13.69
C ALA A 13 -8.43 -0.38 13.45
N ASP A 14 -8.82 -0.94 12.30
CA ASP A 14 -8.45 -2.30 11.92
C ASP A 14 -6.93 -2.44 11.79
N THR A 15 -6.25 -1.46 11.19
CA THR A 15 -4.78 -1.52 11.06
C THR A 15 -4.06 -1.46 12.40
N VAL A 16 -4.57 -0.69 13.37
CA VAL A 16 -4.01 -0.65 14.72
C VAL A 16 -4.16 -2.01 15.41
N GLU A 17 -5.26 -2.71 15.16
CA GLU A 17 -5.47 -4.05 15.71
C GLU A 17 -4.61 -5.11 15.02
N LEU A 18 -4.48 -5.05 13.69
CA LEU A 18 -3.82 -6.08 12.88
C LEU A 18 -2.29 -6.00 12.89
N LEU A 19 -1.71 -4.79 12.94
CA LEU A 19 -0.26 -4.59 12.80
C LEU A 19 0.46 -4.93 14.11
N LYS A 20 0.88 -6.18 14.25
CA LYS A 20 1.74 -6.61 15.36
C LYS A 20 3.20 -6.46 14.96
N TRP A 21 3.98 -5.79 15.81
CA TRP A 21 5.39 -5.47 15.53
C TRP A 21 6.25 -6.67 15.08
N PRO A 22 6.18 -7.85 15.73
CA PRO A 22 6.95 -9.01 15.28
C PRO A 22 6.61 -9.43 13.84
N ASP A 23 5.32 -9.44 13.51
CA ASP A 23 4.83 -9.83 12.18
C ASP A 23 5.23 -8.79 11.11
N VAL A 24 5.12 -7.50 11.44
CA VAL A 24 5.55 -6.41 10.55
C VAL A 24 7.05 -6.51 10.25
N ILE A 25 7.88 -6.72 11.27
CA ILE A 25 9.33 -6.88 11.10
C ILE A 25 9.65 -8.10 10.25
N ALA A 26 8.99 -9.24 10.50
CA ALA A 26 9.18 -10.46 9.72
C ALA A 26 8.79 -10.26 8.24
N CYS A 27 7.66 -9.61 7.98
CA CYS A 27 7.20 -9.27 6.63
C CYS A 27 8.18 -8.35 5.90
N LEU A 28 8.70 -7.32 6.57
CA LEU A 28 9.70 -6.43 5.98
C LEU A 28 11.01 -7.19 5.70
N ALA A 29 11.51 -7.97 6.65
CA ALA A 29 12.72 -8.77 6.45
C ALA A 29 12.59 -9.71 5.23
N ALA A 30 11.45 -10.37 5.07
CA ALA A 30 11.17 -11.22 3.93
C ALA A 30 11.12 -10.44 2.60
N ALA A 31 10.49 -9.26 2.59
CA ALA A 31 10.43 -8.39 1.42
C ALA A 31 11.83 -7.90 1.00
N TYR A 32 12.64 -7.43 1.94
CA TYR A 32 14.00 -6.93 1.68
C TYR A 32 15.01 -8.04 1.33
N ALA A 33 14.74 -9.30 1.69
CA ALA A 33 15.57 -10.44 1.32
C ALA A 33 15.29 -10.96 -0.11
N ALA A 34 14.14 -10.60 -0.69
CA ALA A 34 13.78 -11.03 -2.03
C ALA A 34 14.57 -10.22 -3.09
N PRO A 35 15.02 -10.84 -4.18
CA PRO A 35 15.58 -10.11 -5.30
C PRO A 35 14.50 -9.24 -5.93
N ASP A 36 14.74 -7.93 -5.99
CA ASP A 36 13.83 -6.97 -6.62
C ASP A 36 14.34 -6.58 -8.01
N GLU A 37 13.40 -6.46 -8.95
CA GLU A 37 13.64 -5.84 -10.25
C GLU A 37 13.32 -4.34 -10.16
N ALA A 38 14.19 -3.48 -10.70
CA ALA A 38 13.96 -2.03 -10.66
C ALA A 38 12.62 -1.59 -11.28
N ALA A 39 12.11 -2.37 -12.24
CA ALA A 39 10.80 -2.15 -12.85
C ALA A 39 9.62 -2.49 -11.92
N ALA A 40 9.82 -3.37 -10.93
CA ALA A 40 8.79 -3.78 -9.98
C ALA A 40 8.58 -2.75 -8.86
N VAL A 41 9.57 -1.89 -8.60
CA VAL A 41 9.55 -0.82 -7.58
C VAL A 41 10.08 0.51 -8.16
N PRO A 42 9.38 1.11 -9.14
CA PRO A 42 9.86 2.30 -9.83
C PRO A 42 9.97 3.50 -8.87
N PRO A 43 10.76 4.53 -9.23
CA PRO A 43 10.82 5.77 -8.46
C PRO A 43 9.43 6.37 -8.21
N ARG A 44 9.22 6.84 -6.98
CA ARG A 44 7.98 7.52 -6.59
C ARG A 44 7.66 8.71 -7.49
N VAL A 45 6.37 8.90 -7.75
CA VAL A 45 5.83 10.07 -8.47
C VAL A 45 5.21 11.04 -7.47
N VAL A 46 5.41 12.34 -7.67
CA VAL A 46 4.84 13.40 -6.82
C VAL A 46 4.19 14.48 -7.68
N ALA A 47 2.86 14.57 -7.62
CA ALA A 47 2.11 15.72 -8.10
C ALA A 47 2.06 16.78 -7.00
N ARG A 48 2.30 18.05 -7.31
CA ARG A 48 2.33 19.15 -6.33
C ARG A 48 1.77 20.43 -6.92
N LYS A 49 0.97 21.14 -6.13
CA LYS A 49 0.38 22.44 -6.49
C LYS A 49 -0.03 23.17 -5.21
N GLU A 50 0.23 24.48 -5.16
CA GLU A 50 -0.27 25.39 -4.11
C GLU A 50 0.00 24.92 -2.66
N GLY A 51 1.16 24.30 -2.40
CA GLY A 51 1.53 23.82 -1.07
C GLY A 51 0.90 22.49 -0.65
N ALA A 52 0.07 21.88 -1.50
CA ALA A 52 -0.40 20.50 -1.38
C ALA A 52 0.40 19.57 -2.30
N TRP A 53 0.46 18.28 -1.95
CA TRP A 53 1.02 17.26 -2.84
C TRP A 53 0.32 15.91 -2.71
N LEU A 54 0.36 15.14 -3.78
CA LEU A 54 -0.04 13.75 -3.85
C LEU A 54 1.17 12.92 -4.28
N ARG A 55 1.53 11.93 -3.48
CA ARG A 55 2.69 11.05 -3.69
C ARG A 55 2.22 9.63 -3.89
N VAL A 56 2.76 8.97 -4.91
CA VAL A 56 2.44 7.58 -5.24
C VAL A 56 3.73 6.77 -5.27
N LEU A 57 3.73 5.65 -4.55
CA LEU A 57 4.79 4.64 -4.56
C LEU A 57 4.17 3.33 -5.03
N ALA A 58 4.41 2.93 -6.29
CA ALA A 58 3.91 1.66 -6.82
C ALA A 58 4.89 0.53 -6.50
N ALA A 59 4.38 -0.67 -6.23
CA ALA A 59 5.20 -1.85 -5.99
C ALA A 59 4.50 -3.13 -6.44
N MET A 60 5.27 -4.04 -7.04
CA MET A 60 4.94 -5.45 -7.23
C MET A 60 5.97 -6.28 -6.45
N SER A 61 5.67 -6.61 -5.19
CA SER A 61 6.60 -7.38 -4.35
C SER A 61 6.64 -8.87 -4.74
N SER A 62 7.34 -9.72 -3.99
CA SER A 62 7.33 -11.17 -4.24
C SER A 62 5.98 -11.86 -3.94
N GLY A 63 5.07 -11.23 -3.19
CA GLY A 63 3.78 -11.81 -2.79
C GLY A 63 2.70 -11.77 -3.89
N LYS A 64 1.54 -12.37 -3.65
CA LYS A 64 0.43 -12.47 -4.65
C LYS A 64 -0.28 -11.16 -5.01
N HIS A 65 0.05 -10.06 -4.32
CA HIS A 65 -0.60 -8.77 -4.55
C HIS A 65 0.34 -7.77 -5.20
N MET A 66 -0.22 -6.92 -6.03
CA MET A 66 0.39 -5.66 -6.49
C MET A 66 -0.33 -4.48 -5.85
N GLY A 67 0.34 -3.35 -5.70
CA GLY A 67 -0.30 -2.21 -5.07
C GLY A 67 0.47 -0.91 -5.18
N ALA A 68 -0.06 0.09 -4.49
CA ALA A 68 0.62 1.37 -4.33
C ALA A 68 0.41 1.90 -2.92
N LYS A 69 1.31 2.77 -2.47
CA LYS A 69 1.07 3.66 -1.34
C LYS A 69 0.81 5.06 -1.88
N ILE A 70 -0.38 5.57 -1.61
CA ILE A 70 -0.81 6.91 -1.98
C ILE A 70 -0.84 7.75 -0.72
N ILE A 71 -0.12 8.88 -0.74
CA ILE A 71 -0.04 9.80 0.38
C ILE A 71 -0.49 11.17 -0.12
N ALA A 72 -1.54 11.71 0.47
CA ALA A 72 -1.97 13.07 0.25
C ALA A 72 -1.49 13.94 1.40
N ARG A 73 -0.94 15.12 1.07
CA ARG A 73 -0.69 16.18 2.04
C ARG A 73 -1.47 17.41 1.64
N ALA A 74 -2.24 17.94 2.58
CA ALA A 74 -2.97 19.18 2.42
C ALA A 74 -2.04 20.40 2.45
N ARG A 75 -2.62 21.59 2.29
CA ARG A 75 -1.93 22.86 2.57
C ARG A 75 -1.69 23.05 4.06
N THR A 76 -2.57 22.49 4.89
CA THR A 76 -2.36 22.33 6.33
C THR A 76 -1.33 21.23 6.60
N PRO A 77 -0.87 21.05 7.86
CA PRO A 77 0.01 19.95 8.23
C PRO A 77 -0.59 18.54 8.10
N GLN A 78 -1.83 18.40 7.61
CA GLN A 78 -2.55 17.13 7.57
C GLN A 78 -2.06 16.22 6.42
N LEU A 79 -1.93 14.93 6.72
CA LEU A 79 -1.71 13.87 5.75
C LEU A 79 -2.81 12.81 5.84
N SER A 80 -3.12 12.17 4.70
CA SER A 80 -3.92 10.96 4.63
C SER A 80 -3.27 9.94 3.71
N TYR A 81 -3.61 8.67 3.92
CA TYR A 81 -2.89 7.53 3.36
C TYR A 81 -3.87 6.51 2.84
N LEU A 82 -3.63 6.01 1.64
CA LEU A 82 -4.38 4.89 1.06
C LEU A 82 -3.40 3.90 0.48
N MET A 83 -3.63 2.62 0.73
CA MET A 83 -2.94 1.53 0.04
C MET A 83 -3.97 0.62 -0.61
N PRO A 84 -4.19 0.75 -1.93
CA PRO A 84 -4.97 -0.22 -2.67
C PRO A 84 -4.11 -1.44 -3.02
N LEU A 85 -4.71 -2.63 -2.94
CA LEU A 85 -4.10 -3.90 -3.34
C LEU A 85 -4.97 -4.59 -4.39
N TRP A 86 -4.31 -5.11 -5.42
CA TRP A 86 -4.89 -5.97 -6.43
C TRP A 86 -4.26 -7.35 -6.38
N ASP A 87 -5.05 -8.36 -6.71
CA ASP A 87 -4.52 -9.68 -7.05
C ASP A 87 -3.68 -9.57 -8.34
N ARG A 88 -2.47 -10.13 -8.33
CA ARG A 88 -1.54 -10.03 -9.47
C ARG A 88 -2.02 -10.81 -10.69
N ASP A 89 -2.68 -11.93 -10.48
CA ASP A 89 -3.02 -12.86 -11.56
C ASP A 89 -4.34 -12.48 -12.23
N THR A 90 -5.27 -11.90 -11.47
CA THR A 90 -6.61 -11.55 -11.97
C THR A 90 -6.82 -10.05 -12.18
N ALA A 91 -5.90 -9.21 -11.70
CA ALA A 91 -6.05 -7.75 -11.62
C ALA A 91 -7.32 -7.28 -10.86
N GLU A 92 -7.90 -8.15 -10.04
CA GLU A 92 -9.05 -7.81 -9.20
C GLU A 92 -8.61 -6.92 -8.04
N LEU A 93 -9.34 -5.82 -7.79
CA LEU A 93 -9.12 -5.00 -6.60
C LEU A 93 -9.62 -5.75 -5.37
N VAL A 94 -8.72 -6.11 -4.47
CA VAL A 94 -9.04 -6.96 -3.31
C VAL A 94 -9.08 -6.22 -1.98
N CYS A 95 -8.39 -5.08 -1.88
CA CYS A 95 -8.34 -4.32 -0.63
C CYS A 95 -8.14 -2.81 -0.86
N LEU A 96 -8.83 -2.01 -0.06
CA LEU A 96 -8.53 -0.60 0.20
C LEU A 96 -8.26 -0.44 1.69
N LEU A 97 -7.05 -0.05 2.05
CA LEU A 97 -6.68 0.11 3.46
C LEU A 97 -6.12 1.50 3.80
N ASP A 98 -6.45 1.99 5.00
CA ASP A 98 -5.78 3.14 5.61
C ASP A 98 -4.32 2.76 5.91
N ALA A 99 -3.37 3.51 5.36
CA ALA A 99 -1.95 3.20 5.48
C ALA A 99 -1.20 4.14 6.45
N LYS A 100 -1.92 4.83 7.35
CA LYS A 100 -1.32 5.76 8.31
C LYS A 100 -0.34 5.07 9.24
N HIS A 101 -0.74 3.95 9.87
CA HIS A 101 0.10 3.18 10.79
C HIS A 101 1.06 2.20 10.09
N ILE A 102 1.02 2.15 8.75
CA ILE A 102 2.01 1.47 7.91
C ILE A 102 3.12 2.44 7.48
N THR A 103 3.00 3.74 7.76
CA THR A 103 3.97 4.78 7.41
C THR A 103 4.94 5.04 8.53
#